data_AF-A0A3B0XVT6-F1
#
_entry.id   AF-A0A3B0XVT6-F1
#
_cell.length_a   1.000
_cell.length_b   1.000
_cell.length_c   1.000
_cell.angle_alpha   90.00
_cell.angle_beta   90.00
_cell.angle_gamma   90.00
#
_symmetry.space_group_name_H-M   'P 1'
#
loop_
_entity.id
_entity.type
_entity.pdbx_description
1 polymer ?
#
loop_
_entity_poly.entity_id
_entity_poly.type
_entity_poly.pdbx_seq_one_letter_code
_entity_poly.pdbx_strand_id
1 'polypeptide(L)'
;MSQHVEDIQPSYPLFTNDEYKENLARKKEMYEDCHSQQKIDEVFEWSTTEEYKELNFSRKALTINPAKACQPLGAVLCALGFEKTMPYVHGSQGCVAYFRSYFNRHFKEPIACVSDSMTEDAAVFGGQKNMCDGLENCKVLYKPDMIAVSTTCMAEVIGDDLNAFIGNARKKGHVPEDFPIPFAHTPSFVGSHTTGWDSMFEGVMRYFTLKHMEDKEVASNGKINIVPGFETYLGNFRVIQRMLKEMDVDYT
;
A
#
# COMPACT_ATOMS: atom_id res chain seq x y z
N MET A 1 -33.27 -20.06 -19.21
CA MET A 1 -32.45 -18.88 -18.83
C MET A 1 -32.80 -17.67 -19.68
N SER A 2 -33.82 -16.93 -19.26
CA SER A 2 -34.37 -15.81 -20.02
C SER A 2 -33.98 -14.51 -19.34
N GLN A 3 -33.10 -13.73 -19.95
CA GLN A 3 -32.98 -12.31 -19.65
C GLN A 3 -34.05 -11.58 -20.45
N HIS A 4 -34.74 -10.61 -19.85
CA HIS A 4 -35.57 -9.68 -20.59
C HIS A 4 -34.69 -8.50 -21.02
N VAL A 5 -34.62 -8.20 -22.32
CA VAL A 5 -33.72 -7.15 -22.84
C VAL A 5 -34.03 -5.78 -22.24
N GLU A 6 -35.30 -5.52 -21.93
CA GLU A 6 -35.78 -4.28 -21.29
C GLU A 6 -35.62 -4.27 -19.77
N ASP A 7 -35.25 -5.40 -19.16
CA ASP A 7 -35.12 -5.57 -17.70
C ASP A 7 -34.07 -6.63 -17.38
N ILE A 8 -32.81 -6.29 -17.69
CA ILE A 8 -31.68 -7.19 -17.48
C ILE A 8 -31.42 -7.31 -15.98
N GLN A 9 -31.52 -8.53 -15.46
CA GLN A 9 -31.26 -8.84 -14.06
C GLN A 9 -29.77 -9.14 -13.87
N PRO A 10 -29.02 -8.34 -13.08
CA PRO A 10 -27.64 -8.67 -12.70
C PRO A 10 -27.63 -9.81 -11.67
N SER A 11 -26.45 -10.21 -11.19
CA SER A 11 -26.28 -11.38 -10.29
C SER A 11 -27.33 -11.47 -9.19
N TYR A 12 -27.59 -10.35 -8.50
CA TYR A 12 -28.81 -10.16 -7.71
C TYR A 12 -29.75 -9.21 -8.47
N PRO A 13 -30.99 -9.62 -8.82
CA PRO A 13 -31.70 -10.79 -8.31
C PRO A 13 -31.69 -12.02 -9.24
N LEU A 14 -30.93 -12.07 -10.35
CA LEU A 14 -30.98 -13.16 -11.34
C LEU A 14 -30.94 -14.56 -10.72
N PHE A 15 -30.01 -14.79 -9.78
CA PHE A 15 -29.84 -16.10 -9.14
C PHE A 15 -30.90 -16.45 -8.08
N THR A 16 -31.88 -15.57 -7.86
CA THR A 16 -33.01 -15.82 -6.96
C THR A 16 -34.22 -16.46 -7.67
N ASN A 17 -34.18 -16.55 -9.00
CA ASN A 17 -35.21 -17.20 -9.79
C ASN A 17 -35.21 -18.72 -9.56
N ASP A 18 -36.38 -19.35 -9.70
CA ASP A 18 -36.56 -20.77 -9.38
C ASP A 18 -35.66 -21.70 -10.19
N GLU A 19 -35.48 -21.43 -11.50
CA GLU A 19 -34.55 -22.17 -12.37
C GLU A 19 -33.12 -22.20 -11.78
N TYR A 20 -32.62 -21.06 -11.29
CA TYR A 20 -31.28 -20.98 -10.71
C TYR A 20 -31.21 -21.57 -9.30
N LYS A 21 -32.25 -21.40 -8.48
CA LYS A 21 -32.33 -22.04 -7.16
C LYS A 21 -32.29 -23.57 -7.28
N GLU A 22 -33.05 -24.14 -8.20
CA GLU A 22 -33.06 -25.58 -8.46
C GLU A 22 -31.70 -26.07 -8.98
N ASN A 23 -31.07 -25.31 -9.87
CA ASN A 23 -29.75 -25.64 -10.40
C ASN A 23 -28.69 -25.65 -9.28
N LEU A 24 -28.67 -24.61 -8.44
CA LEU A 24 -27.75 -24.49 -7.31
C LEU A 24 -28.02 -25.56 -6.23
N ALA A 25 -29.29 -25.88 -5.97
CA ALA A 25 -29.65 -26.95 -5.05
C ALA A 25 -29.14 -28.32 -5.54
N ARG A 26 -29.29 -28.61 -6.84
CA ARG A 26 -28.77 -29.84 -7.45
C ARG A 26 -27.25 -29.91 -7.41
N LYS A 27 -26.56 -28.78 -7.65
CA LYS A 27 -25.10 -28.70 -7.51
C LYS A 27 -24.67 -29.05 -6.09
N LYS A 28 -25.33 -28.44 -5.10
CA LYS A 28 -25.08 -28.68 -3.67
C LYS A 28 -25.29 -30.16 -3.30
N GLU A 29 -26.42 -30.74 -3.72
CA GLU A 29 -26.79 -32.12 -3.40
C GLU A 29 -25.88 -33.15 -4.06
N MET A 30 -25.53 -32.96 -5.34
CA MET A 30 -24.88 -34.02 -6.12
C MET A 30 -23.36 -33.94 -6.10
N TYR A 31 -22.76 -32.77 -5.82
CA TYR A 31 -21.33 -32.55 -6.11
C TYR A 31 -20.53 -31.80 -5.03
N GLU A 32 -21.16 -31.20 -4.03
CA GLU A 32 -20.43 -30.34 -3.06
C GLU A 32 -20.09 -31.02 -1.74
N ASP A 33 -20.64 -32.20 -1.44
CA ASP A 33 -20.46 -32.94 -0.17
C ASP A 33 -20.60 -32.03 1.06
N CYS A 34 -21.61 -31.16 1.04
CA CYS A 34 -21.84 -30.17 2.09
C CYS A 34 -22.29 -30.84 3.40
N HIS A 35 -21.83 -30.28 4.54
CA HIS A 35 -22.45 -30.58 5.82
C HIS A 35 -23.96 -30.27 5.80
N SER A 36 -24.73 -31.03 6.58
CA SER A 36 -26.17 -30.81 6.72
C SER A 36 -26.45 -29.41 7.25
N GLN A 37 -27.60 -28.83 6.87
CA GLN A 37 -27.99 -27.51 7.34
C GLN A 37 -28.01 -27.44 8.87
N GLN A 38 -28.53 -28.48 9.53
CA GLN A 38 -28.52 -28.60 10.99
C GLN A 38 -27.12 -28.49 11.58
N LYS A 39 -26.10 -29.11 10.97
CA LYS A 39 -24.72 -29.02 11.48
C LYS A 39 -24.11 -27.64 11.26
N ILE A 40 -24.43 -27.00 10.14
CA ILE A 40 -24.01 -25.61 9.86
C ILE A 40 -24.60 -24.68 10.92
N ASP A 41 -25.90 -24.81 11.21
CA ASP A 41 -26.60 -23.98 12.19
C ASP A 41 -26.03 -24.22 13.60
N GLU A 42 -25.81 -25.48 13.99
CA GLU A 42 -25.19 -25.86 15.28
C GLU A 42 -23.79 -25.21 15.47
N VAL A 43 -22.92 -25.32 14.46
CA VAL A 43 -21.56 -24.76 14.55
C VAL A 43 -21.59 -23.23 14.52
N PHE A 44 -22.50 -22.63 13.76
CA PHE A 44 -22.72 -21.20 13.77
C PHE A 44 -23.14 -20.72 15.16
N GLU A 45 -24.14 -21.34 15.77
CA GLU A 45 -24.61 -21.01 17.11
C GLU A 45 -23.47 -21.13 18.13
N TRP A 46 -22.70 -22.23 18.12
CA TRP A 46 -21.52 -22.39 18.97
C TRP A 46 -20.49 -21.26 18.76
N SER A 47 -20.25 -20.83 17.52
CA SER A 47 -19.31 -19.74 17.22
C SER A 47 -19.70 -18.38 17.83
N THR A 48 -20.96 -18.23 18.27
CA THR A 48 -21.46 -17.02 18.94
C THR A 48 -21.38 -17.09 20.47
N THR A 49 -20.94 -18.21 21.05
CA THR A 49 -20.90 -18.43 22.50
C THR A 49 -19.66 -17.84 23.18
N GLU A 50 -19.72 -17.66 24.50
CA GLU A 50 -18.54 -17.26 25.30
C GLU A 50 -17.46 -18.36 25.32
N GLU A 51 -17.84 -19.64 25.26
CA GLU A 51 -16.88 -20.75 25.15
C GLU A 51 -16.02 -20.61 23.88
N TYR A 52 -16.65 -20.37 22.73
CA TYR A 52 -15.91 -20.18 21.48
C TYR A 52 -15.05 -18.92 21.52
N LYS A 53 -15.54 -17.85 22.13
CA LYS A 53 -14.78 -16.62 22.31
C LYS A 53 -13.50 -16.87 23.12
N GLU A 54 -13.54 -17.63 24.21
CA GLU A 54 -12.33 -17.99 24.97
C GLU A 54 -11.30 -18.73 24.10
N LEU A 55 -11.75 -19.73 23.32
CA LEU A 55 -10.89 -20.44 22.36
C LEU A 55 -10.31 -19.49 21.31
N ASN A 56 -11.15 -18.61 20.75
CA ASN A 56 -10.78 -17.65 19.74
C ASN A 56 -9.70 -16.66 20.24
N PHE A 57 -9.82 -16.19 21.48
CA PHE A 57 -8.84 -15.30 22.11
C PHE A 57 -7.56 -16.03 22.57
N SER A 58 -7.61 -17.36 22.75
CA SER A 58 -6.42 -18.17 23.06
C SER A 58 -5.50 -18.44 21.85
N ARG A 59 -5.87 -18.02 20.64
CA ARG A 59 -5.06 -18.21 19.42
C ARG A 59 -3.71 -17.52 19.55
N LYS A 60 -2.66 -18.18 19.06
CA LYS A 60 -1.27 -17.68 19.08
C LYS A 60 -0.61 -17.55 17.71
N ALA A 61 -1.14 -18.21 16.68
CA ALA A 61 -0.51 -18.30 15.36
C ALA A 61 -1.46 -17.89 14.22
N LEU A 62 -2.69 -18.39 14.25
CA LEU A 62 -3.69 -18.07 13.23
C LEU A 62 -4.24 -16.66 13.42
N THR A 63 -4.14 -15.83 12.39
CA THR A 63 -4.81 -14.54 12.28
C THR A 63 -5.97 -14.66 11.29
N ILE A 64 -7.15 -14.13 11.64
CA ILE A 64 -8.35 -14.13 10.79
C ILE A 64 -8.85 -12.69 10.73
N ASN A 65 -9.19 -12.20 9.53
CA ASN A 65 -9.70 -10.85 9.29
C ASN A 65 -8.85 -9.74 9.95
N PRO A 66 -7.55 -9.61 9.60
CA PRO A 66 -6.69 -8.62 10.22
C PRO A 66 -7.17 -7.19 9.90
N ALA A 67 -7.17 -6.33 10.92
CA ALA A 67 -7.46 -4.90 10.80
C ALA A 67 -6.18 -4.06 10.63
N LYS A 68 -5.25 -4.52 9.78
CA LYS A 68 -4.02 -3.82 9.43
C LYS A 68 -3.53 -4.23 8.03
N ALA A 69 -2.76 -3.34 7.40
CA ALA A 69 -2.01 -3.65 6.18
C ALA A 69 -0.49 -3.61 6.43
N CYS A 70 0.31 -3.90 5.40
CA CYS A 70 1.77 -3.90 5.49
C CYS A 70 2.42 -2.54 5.19
N GLN A 71 3.67 -2.36 5.65
CA GLN A 71 4.42 -1.10 5.57
C GLN A 71 4.39 -0.37 4.21
N PRO A 72 4.74 -0.99 3.06
CA PRO A 72 4.88 -0.25 1.81
C PRO A 72 3.57 0.39 1.33
N LEU A 73 2.40 -0.06 1.80
CA LEU A 73 1.13 0.65 1.56
C LEU A 73 1.18 2.08 2.12
N GLY A 74 1.73 2.26 3.33
CA GLY A 74 1.89 3.57 3.94
C GLY A 74 3.00 4.40 3.33
N ALA A 75 4.09 3.77 2.91
CA ALA A 75 5.16 4.46 2.20
C ALA A 75 4.66 5.05 0.87
N VAL A 76 3.86 4.28 0.12
CA VAL A 76 3.21 4.77 -1.10
C VAL A 76 2.30 5.97 -0.80
N LEU A 77 1.45 5.90 0.24
CA LEU A 77 0.58 7.03 0.59
C LEU A 77 1.36 8.27 1.01
N CYS A 78 2.45 8.10 1.76
CA CYS A 78 3.35 9.20 2.13
C CYS A 78 3.95 9.85 0.88
N ALA A 79 4.51 9.04 -0.03
CA ALA A 79 5.13 9.52 -1.26
C ALA A 79 4.18 10.30 -2.17
N LEU A 80 2.89 9.91 -2.23
CA LEU A 80 1.86 10.61 -3.00
C LEU A 80 1.59 12.04 -2.51
N GLY A 81 1.98 12.38 -1.28
CA GLY A 81 1.79 13.71 -0.70
C GLY A 81 2.79 14.76 -1.17
N PHE A 82 3.86 14.36 -1.88
CA PHE A 82 4.91 15.26 -2.35
C PHE A 82 4.70 15.66 -3.82
N GLU A 83 5.06 16.91 -4.16
CA GLU A 83 4.88 17.45 -5.50
C GLU A 83 5.57 16.57 -6.56
N LYS A 84 4.83 16.21 -7.62
CA LYS A 84 5.30 15.43 -8.78
C LYS A 84 6.22 14.25 -8.41
N THR A 85 5.87 13.58 -7.32
CA THR A 85 6.65 12.46 -6.79
C THR A 85 6.06 11.16 -7.29
N MET A 86 6.90 10.26 -7.79
CA MET A 86 6.50 8.89 -8.10
C MET A 86 6.82 7.97 -6.93
N PRO A 87 5.81 7.36 -6.27
CA PRO A 87 6.04 6.23 -5.39
C PRO A 87 6.64 5.07 -6.17
N TYR A 88 7.77 4.57 -5.69
CA TYR A 88 8.51 3.48 -6.30
C TYR A 88 8.74 2.41 -5.23
N VAL A 89 8.31 1.18 -5.49
CA VAL A 89 8.53 0.06 -4.55
C VAL A 89 9.50 -0.92 -5.19
N HIS A 90 10.74 -0.93 -4.69
CA HIS A 90 11.77 -1.88 -5.05
C HIS A 90 11.35 -3.29 -4.63
N GLY A 91 11.32 -4.23 -5.57
CA GLY A 91 10.94 -5.61 -5.31
C GLY A 91 9.85 -6.16 -6.22
N SER A 92 8.93 -6.92 -5.63
CA SER A 92 7.95 -7.73 -6.34
C SER A 92 6.76 -6.91 -6.85
N GLN A 93 6.53 -6.92 -8.16
CA GLN A 93 5.47 -6.11 -8.80
C GLN A 93 4.03 -6.42 -8.35
N GLY A 94 3.76 -7.63 -7.87
CA GLY A 94 2.45 -8.00 -7.34
C GLY A 94 2.01 -7.14 -6.15
N CYS A 95 2.97 -6.70 -5.32
CA CYS A 95 2.71 -5.79 -4.20
C CYS A 95 2.14 -4.46 -4.69
N VAL A 96 2.76 -3.87 -5.73
CA VAL A 96 2.34 -2.58 -6.29
C VAL A 96 0.94 -2.65 -6.91
N ALA A 97 0.60 -3.76 -7.59
CA ALA A 97 -0.76 -3.97 -8.09
C ALA A 97 -1.80 -3.96 -6.96
N TYR A 98 -1.50 -4.59 -5.83
CA TYR A 98 -2.37 -4.57 -4.65
C TYR A 98 -2.49 -3.18 -4.03
N PHE A 99 -1.39 -2.46 -3.82
CA PHE A 99 -1.42 -1.13 -3.20
C PHE A 99 -2.25 -0.14 -4.02
N ARG A 100 -2.03 -0.11 -5.34
CA ARG A 100 -2.80 0.71 -6.27
C ARG A 100 -4.28 0.37 -6.19
N SER A 101 -4.63 -0.90 -6.33
CA SER A 101 -6.03 -1.36 -6.32
C SER A 101 -6.71 -1.09 -4.97
N TYR A 102 -5.98 -1.22 -3.86
CA TYR A 102 -6.49 -0.97 -2.52
C TYR A 102 -6.92 0.49 -2.36
N PHE A 103 -6.03 1.42 -2.75
CA PHE A 103 -6.35 2.85 -2.72
C PHE A 103 -7.34 3.27 -3.81
N ASN A 104 -7.32 2.68 -5.00
CA ASN A 104 -8.34 2.95 -6.04
C ASN A 104 -9.74 2.62 -5.52
N ARG A 105 -9.89 1.50 -4.81
CA ARG A 105 -11.19 1.10 -4.23
C ARG A 105 -11.64 2.05 -3.13
N HIS A 106 -10.72 2.61 -2.34
CA HIS A 106 -11.01 3.57 -1.27
C HIS A 106 -11.35 4.96 -1.82
N PHE A 107 -10.46 5.55 -2.60
CA PHE A 107 -10.57 6.94 -3.08
C PHE A 107 -11.39 7.11 -4.36
N LYS A 108 -11.59 6.02 -5.13
CA LYS A 108 -12.18 6.06 -6.49
C LYS A 108 -11.38 6.88 -7.51
N GLU A 109 -10.11 7.14 -7.21
CA GLU A 109 -9.18 7.92 -8.04
C GLU A 109 -8.02 7.04 -8.55
N PRO A 110 -7.34 7.44 -9.64
CA PRO A 110 -6.10 6.81 -10.07
C PRO A 110 -5.02 6.90 -8.98
N ILE A 111 -4.23 5.82 -8.84
CA ILE A 111 -3.12 5.76 -7.89
C ILE A 111 -1.90 5.29 -8.67
N ALA A 112 -0.96 6.21 -8.87
CA ALA A 112 0.30 5.97 -9.56
C ALA A 112 1.34 5.42 -8.57
N CYS A 113 1.94 4.30 -8.94
CA CYS A 113 3.04 3.67 -8.21
C CYS A 113 3.72 2.70 -9.15
N VAL A 114 5.05 2.65 -9.12
CA VAL A 114 5.84 1.75 -9.98
C VAL A 114 6.59 0.70 -9.16
N SER A 115 7.00 -0.36 -9.86
CA SER A 115 7.86 -1.45 -9.38
C SER A 115 8.98 -1.61 -10.41
N ASP A 116 10.14 -2.09 -9.96
CA ASP A 116 11.22 -2.54 -10.85
C ASP A 116 11.24 -4.04 -11.12
N SER A 117 10.22 -4.73 -10.61
CA SER A 117 9.80 -6.05 -11.06
C SER A 117 10.91 -7.08 -10.89
N MET A 118 11.49 -7.13 -9.69
CA MET A 118 12.40 -8.20 -9.33
C MET A 118 11.70 -9.56 -9.46
N THR A 119 12.42 -10.50 -10.07
CA THR A 119 12.02 -11.91 -10.27
C THR A 119 12.88 -12.82 -9.40
N GLU A 120 12.68 -14.13 -9.51
CA GLU A 120 13.42 -15.14 -8.75
C GLU A 120 14.95 -15.07 -8.97
N ASP A 121 15.41 -14.67 -10.16
CA ASP A 121 16.84 -14.52 -10.47
C ASP A 121 17.55 -13.50 -9.55
N ALA A 122 16.80 -12.51 -9.04
CA ALA A 122 17.32 -11.51 -8.11
C ALA A 122 17.65 -12.12 -6.73
N ALA A 123 17.14 -13.30 -6.39
CA ALA A 123 17.55 -14.01 -5.18
C ALA A 123 19.01 -14.48 -5.23
N VAL A 124 19.61 -14.62 -6.42
CA VAL A 124 21.01 -15.01 -6.60
C VAL A 124 21.93 -13.78 -6.64
N PHE A 125 21.50 -12.70 -7.31
CA PHE A 125 22.37 -11.58 -7.68
C PHE A 125 21.99 -10.23 -7.04
N GLY A 126 20.90 -10.19 -6.27
CA GLY A 126 20.32 -8.95 -5.74
C GLY A 126 19.59 -8.12 -6.80
N GLY A 127 18.89 -7.08 -6.33
CA GLY A 127 18.05 -6.20 -7.16
C GLY A 127 18.77 -5.03 -7.85
N GLN A 128 20.11 -4.97 -7.84
CA GLN A 128 20.86 -3.77 -8.29
C GLN A 128 20.55 -3.38 -9.74
N LYS A 129 20.44 -4.36 -10.65
CA LYS A 129 20.12 -4.09 -12.06
C LYS A 129 18.69 -3.58 -12.21
N ASN A 130 17.74 -4.15 -11.46
CA ASN A 130 16.36 -3.69 -11.41
C ASN A 130 16.29 -2.22 -10.96
N MET A 131 17.03 -1.83 -9.93
CA MET A 131 17.09 -0.44 -9.48
C MET A 131 17.64 0.50 -10.57
N CYS A 132 18.73 0.11 -11.23
CA CYS A 132 19.32 0.90 -12.32
C CYS A 132 18.32 1.15 -13.47
N ASP A 133 17.82 0.07 -14.06
CA ASP A 133 16.93 0.15 -15.22
C ASP A 133 15.57 0.73 -14.82
N GLY A 134 15.08 0.40 -13.63
CA GLY A 134 13.79 0.86 -13.09
C GLY A 134 13.75 2.37 -12.86
N LEU A 135 14.79 2.94 -12.23
CA LEU A 135 14.87 4.38 -12.00
C LEU A 135 14.95 5.17 -13.32
N GLU A 136 15.79 4.71 -14.26
CA GLU A 136 15.92 5.33 -15.59
C GLU A 136 14.58 5.30 -16.34
N ASN A 137 13.97 4.12 -16.45
CA ASN A 137 12.68 3.93 -17.13
C ASN A 137 11.57 4.76 -16.48
N CYS A 138 11.49 4.77 -15.15
CA CYS A 138 10.51 5.56 -14.41
C CYS A 138 10.66 7.05 -14.74
N LYS A 139 11.89 7.57 -14.70
CA LYS A 139 12.18 8.97 -15.00
C LYS A 139 11.82 9.34 -16.44
N VAL A 140 12.20 8.51 -17.41
CA VAL A 140 11.96 8.77 -18.84
C VAL A 140 10.48 8.73 -19.18
N LEU A 141 9.75 7.73 -18.68
CA LEU A 141 8.36 7.49 -19.05
C LEU A 141 7.39 8.43 -18.32
N TYR A 142 7.56 8.60 -17.01
CA TYR A 142 6.59 9.31 -16.18
C TYR A 142 7.01 10.72 -15.81
N LYS A 143 8.28 11.08 -16.05
CA LYS A 143 8.84 12.42 -15.81
C LYS A 143 8.51 13.01 -14.42
N PRO A 144 8.67 12.24 -13.31
CA PRO A 144 8.55 12.80 -11.98
C PRO A 144 9.69 13.79 -11.71
N ASP A 145 9.45 14.74 -10.80
CA ASP A 145 10.49 15.63 -10.29
C ASP A 145 11.21 15.00 -9.07
N MET A 146 10.62 13.96 -8.46
CA MET A 146 11.22 13.13 -7.39
C MET A 146 10.74 11.66 -7.47
N ILE A 147 11.61 10.70 -7.14
CA ILE A 147 11.23 9.29 -6.96
C ILE A 147 11.44 8.89 -5.50
N ALA A 148 10.37 8.51 -4.78
CA ALA A 148 10.46 8.06 -3.40
C ALA A 148 10.45 6.52 -3.35
N VAL A 149 11.58 5.94 -2.91
CA VAL A 149 11.83 4.49 -2.96
C VAL A 149 11.50 3.83 -1.64
N SER A 150 10.65 2.80 -1.68
CA SER A 150 10.38 1.87 -0.58
C SER A 150 10.60 0.43 -1.03
N THR A 151 10.38 -0.57 -0.17
CA THR A 151 10.69 -1.99 -0.47
C THR A 151 9.53 -2.94 -0.23
N THR A 152 9.47 -4.01 -1.04
CA THR A 152 8.67 -5.19 -0.70
C THR A 152 9.46 -6.13 0.22
N CYS A 153 8.77 -7.10 0.84
CA CYS A 153 9.41 -8.08 1.70
C CYS A 153 10.48 -8.93 1.02
N MET A 154 10.39 -9.15 -0.29
CA MET A 154 11.39 -9.96 -1.01
C MET A 154 12.76 -9.26 -1.03
N ALA A 155 12.80 -7.96 -1.36
CA ALA A 155 14.03 -7.18 -1.35
C ALA A 155 14.63 -7.11 0.07
N GLU A 156 13.78 -6.99 1.09
CA GLU A 156 14.19 -6.96 2.49
C GLU A 156 14.77 -8.31 2.97
N VAL A 157 14.20 -9.43 2.54
CA VAL A 157 14.70 -10.78 2.89
C VAL A 157 16.03 -11.08 2.19
N ILE A 158 16.18 -10.68 0.93
CA ILE A 158 17.45 -10.81 0.19
C ILE A 158 18.53 -9.89 0.80
N GLY A 159 18.12 -8.75 1.36
CA GLY A 159 19.01 -7.81 2.03
C GLY A 159 19.61 -6.78 1.06
N ASP A 160 18.84 -6.34 0.07
CA ASP A 160 19.27 -5.33 -0.90
C ASP A 160 19.52 -3.97 -0.21
N ASP A 161 20.72 -3.41 -0.34
CA ASP A 161 21.08 -2.09 0.21
C ASP A 161 20.62 -0.98 -0.75
N LEU A 162 19.49 -0.34 -0.42
CA LEU A 162 18.91 0.74 -1.23
C LEU A 162 19.87 1.91 -1.42
N ASN A 163 20.61 2.30 -0.37
CA ASN A 163 21.52 3.44 -0.43
C ASN A 163 22.65 3.17 -1.42
N ALA A 164 23.26 1.99 -1.32
CA ALA A 164 24.29 1.56 -2.25
C ALA A 164 23.73 1.46 -3.68
N PHE A 165 22.55 0.90 -3.86
CA PHE A 165 21.96 0.68 -5.18
C PHE A 165 21.64 1.99 -5.89
N ILE A 166 21.02 2.95 -5.20
CA ILE A 166 20.72 4.28 -5.72
C ILE A 166 22.02 5.03 -6.04
N GLY A 167 23.02 4.97 -5.14
CA GLY A 167 24.32 5.58 -5.36
C GLY A 167 25.04 5.02 -6.58
N ASN A 168 24.97 3.71 -6.81
CA ASN A 168 25.54 3.06 -7.98
C ASN A 168 24.79 3.40 -9.27
N ALA A 169 23.45 3.51 -9.22
CA ALA A 169 22.64 3.94 -10.36
C ALA A 169 23.03 5.34 -10.84
N ARG A 170 23.26 6.28 -9.89
CA ARG A 170 23.80 7.62 -10.19
C ARG A 170 25.18 7.55 -10.82
N LYS A 171 26.13 6.83 -10.19
CA LYS A 171 27.51 6.69 -10.69
C LYS A 171 27.60 6.11 -12.11
N LYS A 172 26.67 5.23 -12.46
CA LYS A 172 26.57 4.62 -13.79
C LYS A 172 25.80 5.47 -14.80
N GLY A 173 25.22 6.59 -14.38
CA GLY A 173 24.52 7.54 -15.26
C GLY A 173 23.07 7.18 -15.60
N HIS A 174 22.44 6.24 -14.89
CA HIS A 174 21.02 5.89 -15.11
C HIS A 174 20.07 7.02 -14.69
N VAL A 175 20.50 7.85 -13.74
CA VAL A 175 19.78 9.03 -13.26
C VAL A 175 20.77 10.16 -12.97
N PRO A 176 20.38 11.44 -13.16
CA PRO A 176 21.23 12.58 -12.81
C PRO A 176 21.66 12.58 -11.33
N GLU A 177 22.83 13.12 -11.01
CA GLU A 177 23.34 13.16 -9.63
C GLU A 177 22.45 13.99 -8.69
N ASP A 178 21.85 15.07 -9.19
CA ASP A 178 21.02 16.02 -8.46
C ASP A 178 19.53 15.63 -8.39
N PHE A 179 19.10 14.63 -9.16
CA PHE A 179 17.70 14.19 -9.18
C PHE A 179 17.29 13.59 -7.82
N PRO A 180 16.23 14.04 -7.14
CA PRO A 180 15.93 13.59 -5.78
C PRO A 180 15.38 12.16 -5.72
N ILE A 181 16.05 11.32 -4.94
CA ILE A 181 15.67 9.91 -4.71
C ILE A 181 15.78 9.56 -3.22
N PRO A 182 14.87 10.07 -2.36
CA PRO A 182 14.77 9.62 -0.98
C PRO A 182 14.34 8.15 -0.93
N PHE A 183 14.76 7.44 0.11
CA PHE A 183 14.42 6.03 0.26
C PHE A 183 14.16 5.64 1.73
N ALA A 184 13.45 4.54 1.93
CA ALA A 184 13.25 3.91 3.22
C ALA A 184 13.12 2.38 3.08
N HIS A 185 13.68 1.63 4.03
CA HIS A 185 13.42 0.20 4.17
C HIS A 185 12.06 -0.01 4.84
N THR A 186 11.18 -0.78 4.19
CA THR A 186 9.78 -0.97 4.63
C THR A 186 9.38 -2.44 4.73
N PRO A 187 10.02 -3.24 5.61
CA PRO A 187 9.74 -4.66 5.74
C PRO A 187 8.32 -4.95 6.20
N SER A 188 7.55 -5.68 5.38
CA SER A 188 6.13 -5.97 5.66
C SER A 188 5.90 -6.81 6.91
N PHE A 189 6.93 -7.52 7.38
CA PHE A 189 6.90 -8.38 8.56
C PHE A 189 7.19 -7.61 9.87
N VAL A 190 7.41 -6.29 9.81
CA VAL A 190 7.56 -5.42 10.99
C VAL A 190 6.39 -4.44 11.04
N GLY A 191 5.76 -4.26 12.20
CA GLY A 191 4.73 -3.24 12.40
C GLY A 191 3.52 -3.37 11.46
N SER A 192 3.18 -2.26 10.79
CA SER A 192 2.07 -2.18 9.82
C SER A 192 2.26 -1.03 8.82
N HIS A 193 1.30 -0.81 7.93
CA HIS A 193 1.24 0.35 7.02
C HIS A 193 1.58 1.70 7.66
N THR A 194 1.14 1.99 8.89
CA THR A 194 1.48 3.26 9.57
C THR A 194 2.98 3.39 9.85
N THR A 195 3.66 2.28 10.17
CA THR A 195 5.13 2.24 10.31
C THR A 195 5.82 2.55 8.99
N GLY A 196 5.30 2.02 7.87
CA GLY A 196 5.89 2.34 6.56
C GLY A 196 5.66 3.79 6.11
N TRP A 197 4.56 4.41 6.55
CA TRP A 197 4.35 5.85 6.33
C TRP A 197 5.43 6.66 7.06
N ASP A 198 5.65 6.34 8.34
CA ASP A 198 6.66 7.01 9.19
C ASP A 198 8.07 6.84 8.62
N SER A 199 8.47 5.59 8.31
CA SER A 199 9.77 5.30 7.68
C SER A 199 9.98 6.09 6.40
N MET A 200 8.96 6.18 5.54
CA MET A 200 9.08 6.92 4.28
C MET A 200 9.17 8.42 4.51
N PHE A 201 8.33 8.99 5.39
CA PHE A 201 8.37 10.41 5.71
C PHE A 201 9.74 10.81 6.26
N GLU A 202 10.26 10.03 7.22
CA GLU A 202 11.57 10.25 7.80
C GLU A 202 12.69 10.17 6.74
N GLY A 203 12.64 9.19 5.85
CA GLY A 203 13.59 9.06 4.74
C GLY A 203 13.58 10.28 3.80
N VAL A 204 12.40 10.83 3.49
CA VAL A 204 12.29 12.08 2.71
C VAL A 204 12.86 13.27 3.48
N MET A 205 12.52 13.42 4.76
CA MET A 205 13.03 14.52 5.58
C MET A 205 14.55 14.46 5.71
N ARG A 206 15.13 13.27 5.98
CA ARG A 206 16.58 13.06 6.03
C ARG A 206 17.25 13.46 4.72
N TYR A 207 16.67 13.05 3.59
CA TYR A 207 17.22 13.34 2.26
C TYR A 207 17.42 14.84 2.05
N PHE A 208 16.42 15.65 2.40
CA PHE A 208 16.47 17.10 2.15
C PHE A 208 17.16 17.92 3.23
N THR A 209 17.34 17.38 4.45
CA THR A 209 17.79 18.19 5.60
C THR A 209 19.10 17.75 6.22
N LEU A 210 19.40 16.44 6.29
CA LEU A 210 20.47 15.91 7.15
C LEU A 210 21.85 16.50 6.84
N LYS A 211 22.12 16.82 5.56
CA LYS A 211 23.39 17.39 5.09
C LYS A 211 23.39 18.91 4.95
N HIS A 212 22.31 19.58 5.36
CA HIS A 212 22.07 21.01 5.12
C HIS A 212 21.61 21.75 6.38
N MET A 213 22.14 21.35 7.54
CA MET A 213 21.73 21.88 8.86
C MET A 213 22.59 23.06 9.35
N GLU A 214 23.79 23.27 8.81
CA GLU A 214 24.77 24.23 9.35
C GLU A 214 24.25 25.68 9.37
N ASP A 215 23.42 26.04 8.40
CA ASP A 215 22.83 27.36 8.19
C ASP A 215 21.36 27.44 8.68
N LYS A 216 20.86 26.41 9.38
CA LYS A 216 19.45 26.34 9.81
C LYS A 216 19.29 26.80 11.26
N GLU A 217 18.40 27.76 11.44
CA GLU A 217 17.97 28.23 12.76
C GLU A 217 16.49 27.90 12.98
N VAL A 218 16.17 27.36 14.16
CA VAL A 218 14.80 26.99 14.53
C VAL A 218 13.90 28.23 14.50
N ALA A 219 12.71 28.08 13.90
CA ALA A 219 11.69 29.12 13.78
C ALA A 219 12.09 30.37 12.97
N SER A 220 13.26 30.40 12.30
CA SER A 220 13.73 31.53 11.49
C SER A 220 12.79 31.93 10.34
N ASN A 221 11.97 31.01 9.83
CA ASN A 221 10.99 31.27 8.78
C ASN A 221 9.58 31.60 9.32
N GLY A 222 9.39 31.61 10.65
CA GLY A 222 8.11 31.91 11.31
C GLY A 222 7.00 30.88 11.11
N LYS A 223 7.28 29.71 10.52
CA LYS A 223 6.26 28.70 10.17
C LYS A 223 6.17 27.55 11.16
N ILE A 224 5.04 26.84 11.12
CA ILE A 224 4.83 25.55 11.78
C ILE A 224 4.74 24.44 10.72
N ASN A 225 5.51 23.37 10.88
CA ASN A 225 5.39 22.17 10.04
C ASN A 225 4.27 21.28 10.56
N ILE A 226 3.43 20.76 9.66
CA ILE A 226 2.34 19.85 9.98
C ILE A 226 2.62 18.48 9.35
N VAL A 227 2.71 17.46 10.19
CA VAL A 227 2.91 16.07 9.75
C VAL A 227 1.60 15.30 9.94
N PRO A 228 0.85 14.97 8.87
CA PRO A 228 -0.50 14.43 9.01
C PRO A 228 -0.53 12.93 9.36
N GLY A 229 0.56 12.21 9.15
CA GLY A 229 0.58 10.75 9.28
C GLY A 229 -0.17 10.05 8.13
N PHE A 230 -0.41 8.74 8.32
CA PHE A 230 -1.23 7.96 7.38
C PHE A 230 -2.70 8.40 7.50
N GLU A 231 -3.15 9.21 6.55
CA GLU A 231 -4.48 9.82 6.55
C GLU A 231 -5.20 9.57 5.21
N THR A 232 -6.45 9.14 5.27
CA THR A 232 -7.23 8.69 4.10
C THR A 232 -8.57 9.39 3.95
N TYR A 233 -8.83 10.42 4.76
CA TYR A 233 -9.94 11.35 4.61
C TYR A 233 -9.43 12.69 4.08
N LEU A 234 -9.86 13.04 2.87
CA LEU A 234 -9.50 14.31 2.23
C LEU A 234 -9.92 15.53 3.07
N GLY A 235 -11.01 15.42 3.82
CA GLY A 235 -11.49 16.47 4.73
C GLY A 235 -10.52 16.82 5.85
N ASN A 236 -9.71 15.84 6.32
CA ASN A 236 -8.80 16.04 7.44
C ASN A 236 -7.62 16.95 7.06
N PHE A 237 -7.02 16.75 5.89
CA PHE A 237 -6.01 17.69 5.37
C PHE A 237 -6.61 19.09 5.18
N ARG A 238 -7.80 19.17 4.55
CA ARG A 238 -8.47 20.44 4.23
C ARG A 238 -8.83 21.24 5.47
N VAL A 239 -9.33 20.59 6.52
CA VAL A 239 -9.77 21.29 7.73
C VAL A 239 -8.59 21.86 8.52
N ILE A 240 -7.47 21.13 8.60
CA ILE A 240 -6.25 21.63 9.25
C ILE A 240 -5.73 22.87 8.51
N GLN A 241 -5.62 22.79 7.18
CA GLN A 241 -5.23 23.94 6.36
C GLN A 241 -6.20 25.12 6.49
N ARG A 242 -7.51 24.87 6.53
CA ARG A 242 -8.52 25.92 6.73
C ARG A 242 -8.34 26.60 8.09
N MET A 243 -8.22 25.84 9.17
CA MET A 243 -8.09 26.40 10.52
C MET A 243 -6.80 27.21 10.67
N LEU A 244 -5.67 26.73 10.16
CA LEU A 244 -4.40 27.47 10.22
C LEU A 244 -4.48 28.80 9.43
N LYS A 245 -5.14 28.80 8.27
CA LYS A 245 -5.42 30.03 7.50
C LYS A 245 -6.35 30.99 8.25
N GLU A 246 -7.41 30.49 8.86
CA GLU A 246 -8.34 31.29 9.66
C GLU A 246 -7.67 31.92 10.89
N MET A 247 -6.62 31.27 11.40
CA MET A 247 -5.80 31.76 12.51
C MET A 247 -4.62 32.64 12.08
N ASP A 248 -4.44 32.89 10.77
CA ASP A 248 -3.27 33.60 10.22
C ASP A 248 -1.92 32.98 10.65
N VAL A 249 -1.87 31.64 10.70
CA VAL A 249 -0.65 30.89 11.02
C VAL A 249 -0.02 30.39 9.73
N ASP A 250 1.20 30.84 9.45
CA ASP A 250 1.99 30.29 8.35
C ASP A 250 2.42 28.85 8.64
N TYR A 251 2.16 27.96 7.69
CA TYR A 251 2.45 26.54 7.84
C TYR A 251 3.07 25.92 6.59
N THR A 252 3.68 24.75 6.78
CA THR A 252 4.09 23.83 5.71
C THR A 252 3.48 22.46 5.97
#